data_AF-A0A258APP4-F1
#
_entry.id   AF-A0A258APP4-F1
#
_cell.length_a   1.000
_cell.length_b   1.000
_cell.length_c   1.000
_cell.angle_alpha   90.00
_cell.angle_beta   90.00
_cell.angle_gamma   90.00
#
_symmetry.space_group_name_H-M   'P 1'
#
loop_
_entity.id
_entity.type
_entity.pdbx_description
1 polymer ?
#
loop_
_entity_poly.entity_id
_entity_poly.type
_entity_poly.pdbx_seq_one_letter_code
_entity_poly.pdbx_strand_id
1 'polypeptide(L)'
;FIRWLVEEGEFRQVLAVLPEEDAKAHQGLLENYLNALTMLKRFDDLERLINDPKVAEVLDPTTMAMFRAHLAFILNKPAEELRAKLITAKDAAQLNGRYPALLQIARYGEDRGHFDIAEDAYRLAIKAAQRASAPPRIEREAFTGLIKACLANRDTESLIQASQDAVARWPDDTNFVEAQIYVSLLAGRNIELALRNAASLLKIQPNDNQRKLTVALARWRLRDTQQALQNLQYIDLNPLTEGQRAVFAAIANSGGFHNEAMGVIKAINPKASMLPEEQRCFESVIEQK
;
A
#
# COMPACT_ATOMS: atom_id res chain seq x y z
N PHE A 1 22.24 7.04 -26.95
CA PHE A 1 22.86 8.29 -26.46
C PHE A 1 21.92 9.07 -25.54
N ILE A 2 20.78 9.60 -26.01
CA ILE A 2 19.82 10.34 -25.15
C ILE A 2 19.37 9.56 -23.91
N ARG A 3 19.04 8.27 -24.06
CA ARG A 3 18.69 7.39 -22.93
C ARG A 3 19.80 7.28 -21.87
N TRP A 4 21.06 7.22 -22.29
CA TRP A 4 22.20 7.16 -21.38
C TRP A 4 22.35 8.48 -20.61
N LEU A 5 22.17 9.63 -21.26
CA LEU A 5 22.18 10.93 -20.58
C LEU A 5 21.08 11.07 -19.51
N VAL A 6 19.91 10.47 -19.75
CA VAL A 6 18.82 10.41 -18.75
C VAL A 6 19.20 9.50 -17.58
N GLU A 7 19.83 8.36 -17.85
CA GLU A 7 20.30 7.41 -16.82
C GLU A 7 21.41 8.02 -15.94
N GLU A 8 22.29 8.86 -16.49
CA GLU A 8 23.36 9.59 -15.77
C GLU A 8 22.87 10.90 -15.09
N GLY A 9 21.60 11.26 -15.25
CA GLY A 9 21.02 12.47 -14.64
C GLY A 9 21.41 13.79 -15.32
N GLU A 10 21.99 13.74 -16.53
CA GLU A 10 22.43 14.89 -17.32
C GLU A 10 21.26 15.54 -18.10
N PHE A 11 20.18 15.88 -17.39
CA PHE A 11 18.93 16.36 -17.98
C PHE A 11 19.07 17.68 -18.77
N ARG A 12 20.05 18.53 -18.40
CA ARG A 12 20.34 19.77 -19.15
C ARG A 12 20.91 19.47 -20.53
N GLN A 13 21.75 18.45 -20.64
CA GLN A 13 22.36 18.05 -21.91
C GLN A 13 21.33 17.40 -22.82
N VAL A 14 20.36 16.68 -22.26
CA VAL A 14 19.21 16.14 -23.02
C VAL A 14 18.47 17.27 -23.74
N LEU A 15 18.12 18.36 -23.06
CA LEU A 15 17.42 19.50 -23.68
C LEU A 15 18.31 20.31 -24.65
N ALA A 16 19.63 20.28 -24.48
CA ALA A 16 20.56 20.98 -25.36
C ALA A 16 20.82 20.22 -26.68
N VAL A 17 20.80 18.89 -26.63
CA VAL A 17 21.12 18.01 -27.77
C VAL A 17 19.87 17.59 -28.54
N LEU A 18 18.72 17.51 -27.89
CA LEU A 18 17.45 17.10 -28.52
C LEU A 18 16.52 18.31 -28.69
N PRO A 19 16.37 18.85 -29.91
CA PRO A 19 15.36 19.86 -30.21
C PRO A 19 13.94 19.36 -29.96
N GLU A 20 13.04 20.26 -29.59
CA GLU A 20 11.63 19.93 -29.29
C GLU A 20 10.91 19.27 -30.47
N GLU A 21 11.12 19.75 -31.69
CA GLU A 21 10.47 19.19 -32.88
C GLU A 21 10.94 17.77 -33.20
N ASP A 22 12.22 17.46 -32.92
CA ASP A 22 12.75 16.10 -33.08
C ASP A 22 12.25 15.16 -31.98
N ALA A 23 12.06 15.69 -30.76
CA ALA A 23 11.44 14.95 -29.67
C ALA A 23 9.99 14.57 -30.02
N LYS A 24 9.23 15.49 -30.64
CA LYS A 24 7.86 15.24 -31.09
C LYS A 24 7.76 14.18 -32.18
N ALA A 25 8.83 13.86 -32.90
CA ALA A 25 8.79 12.86 -33.97
C ALA A 25 8.78 11.40 -33.48
N HIS A 26 9.26 11.12 -32.25
CA HIS A 26 9.40 9.75 -31.74
C HIS A 26 9.01 9.65 -30.27
N GLN A 27 8.12 8.71 -29.95
CA GLN A 27 7.61 8.50 -28.58
C GLN A 27 8.72 8.37 -27.53
N GLY A 28 9.73 7.51 -27.77
CA GLY A 28 10.81 7.30 -26.79
C GLY A 28 11.71 8.52 -26.58
N LEU A 29 11.84 9.41 -27.57
CA LEU A 29 12.58 10.67 -27.42
C LEU A 29 11.72 11.69 -26.66
N LEU A 30 10.43 11.74 -26.97
CA LEU A 30 9.47 12.59 -26.29
C LEU A 30 9.36 12.27 -24.79
N GLU A 31 9.28 10.99 -24.42
CA GLU A 31 9.26 10.56 -23.02
C GLU A 31 10.50 11.02 -22.24
N ASN A 32 11.69 10.86 -22.84
CA ASN A 32 12.95 11.32 -22.25
C ASN A 32 13.02 12.85 -22.14
N TYR A 33 12.48 13.57 -23.12
CA TYR A 33 12.40 15.02 -23.13
C TYR A 33 11.46 15.55 -22.03
N LEU A 34 10.26 14.96 -21.89
CA LEU A 34 9.29 15.30 -20.84
C LEU A 34 9.82 14.98 -19.44
N ASN A 35 10.53 13.85 -19.28
CA ASN A 35 11.22 13.52 -18.04
C ASN A 35 12.31 14.55 -17.70
N ALA A 36 13.11 14.97 -18.68
CA ALA A 36 14.13 16.00 -18.46
C ALA A 36 13.51 17.35 -18.06
N LEU A 37 12.40 17.76 -18.69
CA LEU A 37 11.66 18.97 -18.29
C LEU A 37 11.12 18.86 -16.86
N THR A 38 10.60 17.70 -16.48
CA THR A 38 10.10 17.42 -15.13
C THR A 38 11.23 17.55 -14.09
N MET A 39 12.38 16.92 -14.35
CA MET A 39 13.54 16.95 -13.45
C MET A 39 14.18 18.34 -13.34
N LEU A 40 14.15 19.12 -14.42
CA LEU A 40 14.64 20.50 -14.44
C LEU A 40 13.62 21.54 -13.95
N LYS A 41 12.45 21.08 -13.48
CA LYS A 41 11.36 21.93 -12.97
C LYS A 41 10.85 22.97 -13.98
N ARG A 42 10.93 22.66 -15.28
CA ARG A 42 10.40 23.50 -16.36
C ARG A 42 8.93 23.18 -16.61
N PHE A 43 8.08 23.45 -15.62
CA PHE A 43 6.70 22.99 -15.61
C PHE A 43 5.80 23.70 -16.62
N ASP A 44 6.06 24.97 -16.93
CA ASP A 44 5.31 25.72 -17.95
C ASP A 44 5.53 25.14 -19.35
N ASP A 45 6.77 24.76 -19.67
CA ASP A 45 7.12 24.09 -20.93
C ASP A 45 6.49 22.71 -21.01
N LEU A 46 6.46 21.99 -19.89
CA LEU A 46 5.84 20.68 -19.77
C LEU A 46 4.32 20.77 -19.99
N GLU A 47 3.65 21.74 -19.37
CA GLU A 47 2.21 21.97 -19.55
C GLU A 47 1.87 22.33 -20.99
N ARG A 48 2.65 23.21 -21.62
CA ARG A 48 2.49 23.56 -23.04
C ARG A 48 2.58 22.33 -23.93
N LEU A 49 3.59 21.48 -23.71
CA LEU A 49 3.82 20.28 -24.52
C LEU A 49 2.77 19.20 -24.34
N ILE A 50 2.31 18.95 -23.11
CA ILE A 50 1.27 17.95 -22.81
C ILE A 50 -0.09 18.33 -23.42
N ASN A 51 -0.31 19.63 -23.65
CA ASN A 51 -1.51 20.16 -24.28
C ASN A 51 -1.36 20.37 -25.80
N ASP A 52 -0.18 20.13 -26.38
CA ASP A 52 0.06 20.21 -27.83
C ASP A 52 -0.62 19.02 -28.54
N PRO A 53 -1.51 19.25 -29.52
CA PRO A 53 -2.15 18.18 -30.29
C PRO A 53 -1.16 17.22 -30.93
N LYS A 54 0.01 17.70 -31.39
CA LYS A 54 1.03 16.85 -32.03
C LYS A 54 1.65 15.85 -31.04
N VAL A 55 1.77 16.24 -29.77
CA VAL A 55 2.27 15.37 -28.70
C VAL A 55 1.24 14.28 -28.36
N ALA A 56 -0.04 14.63 -28.39
CA ALA A 56 -1.13 13.67 -28.15
C ALA A 56 -1.24 12.58 -29.22
N GLU A 57 -0.79 12.85 -30.45
CA GLU A 57 -0.74 11.86 -31.55
C GLU A 57 0.42 10.87 -31.42
N VAL A 58 1.50 11.27 -30.74
CA VAL A 58 2.77 10.52 -30.69
C VAL A 58 2.95 9.79 -29.35
N LEU A 59 2.45 10.37 -28.27
CA LEU A 59 2.59 9.80 -26.94
C LEU A 59 1.47 8.81 -26.64
N ASP A 60 1.83 7.68 -26.03
CA ASP A 60 0.84 6.72 -25.57
C ASP A 60 -0.14 7.36 -24.56
N PRO A 61 -1.47 7.10 -24.68
CA PRO A 61 -2.47 7.70 -23.82
C PRO A 61 -2.23 7.48 -22.32
N THR A 62 -1.66 6.34 -21.92
CA THR A 62 -1.34 6.05 -20.53
C THR A 62 -0.20 6.94 -20.03
N THR A 63 0.87 7.06 -20.82
CA THR A 63 2.01 7.91 -20.48
C THR A 63 1.59 9.39 -20.42
N MET A 64 0.77 9.85 -21.36
CA MET A 64 0.23 11.21 -21.36
C MET A 64 -0.63 11.49 -20.12
N ALA A 65 -1.52 10.58 -19.75
CA ALA A 65 -2.37 10.73 -18.58
C ALA A 65 -1.55 10.74 -17.27
N MET A 66 -0.46 9.97 -17.20
CA MET A 66 0.48 10.01 -16.08
C MET A 66 1.19 11.35 -15.94
N PHE A 67 1.69 11.92 -17.04
CA PHE A 67 2.30 13.25 -16.99
C PHE A 67 1.28 14.33 -16.58
N ARG A 68 0.01 14.22 -17.01
CA ARG A 68 -1.06 15.13 -16.57
C ARG A 68 -1.35 15.01 -15.08
N ALA A 69 -1.39 13.80 -14.54
CA ALA A 69 -1.54 13.60 -13.09
C ALA A 69 -0.35 14.17 -12.31
N HIS A 70 0.86 13.97 -12.84
CA HIS A 70 2.07 14.51 -12.23
C HIS A 70 2.12 16.04 -12.23
N LEU A 71 1.75 16.66 -13.34
CA LEU A 71 1.65 18.11 -13.48
C LEU A 71 0.60 18.69 -12.51
N ALA A 72 -0.57 18.06 -12.40
CA ALA A 72 -1.62 18.51 -11.49
C ALA A 72 -1.13 18.52 -10.03
N PHE A 73 -0.34 17.52 -9.64
CA PHE A 73 0.28 17.47 -8.32
C PHE A 73 1.33 18.59 -8.12
N ILE A 74 2.27 18.75 -9.06
CA ILE A 74 3.32 19.78 -8.94
C ILE A 74 2.74 21.18 -8.86
N LEU A 75 1.71 21.46 -9.67
CA LEU A 75 1.03 22.75 -9.69
C LEU A 75 0.10 22.97 -8.49
N ASN A 76 0.10 22.05 -7.50
CA ASN A 76 -0.77 22.07 -6.33
C ASN A 76 -2.25 22.30 -6.70
N LYS A 77 -2.70 21.65 -7.77
CA LYS A 77 -4.12 21.67 -8.15
C LYS A 77 -4.98 21.08 -7.03
N PRO A 78 -6.28 21.42 -6.97
CA PRO A 78 -7.18 20.86 -5.97
C PRO A 78 -7.14 19.33 -5.94
N ALA A 79 -7.30 18.74 -4.76
CA ALA A 79 -7.23 17.29 -4.56
C ALA A 79 -8.19 16.51 -5.49
N GLU A 80 -9.39 17.06 -5.73
CA GLU A 80 -10.37 16.47 -6.66
C GLU A 80 -9.89 16.43 -8.11
N GLU A 81 -9.16 17.47 -8.55
CA GLU A 81 -8.61 17.52 -9.90
C GLU A 81 -7.50 16.49 -10.05
N LEU A 82 -6.58 16.41 -9.09
CA LEU A 82 -5.54 15.38 -9.06
C LEU A 82 -6.15 13.97 -9.07
N ARG A 83 -7.17 13.75 -8.25
CA ARG A 83 -7.90 12.48 -8.19
C ARG A 83 -8.50 12.11 -9.54
N ALA A 84 -9.17 13.05 -10.21
CA ALA A 84 -9.74 12.82 -11.54
C ALA A 84 -8.67 12.48 -12.60
N LYS A 85 -7.50 13.14 -12.56
CA LYS A 85 -6.38 12.82 -13.46
C LYS A 85 -5.79 11.44 -13.18
N LEU A 86 -5.67 11.03 -11.92
CA LEU A 86 -5.20 9.70 -11.55
C LEU A 86 -6.16 8.59 -11.99
N ILE A 87 -7.48 8.79 -11.85
CA ILE A 87 -8.49 7.86 -12.37
C ILE A 87 -8.35 7.73 -13.89
N THR A 88 -8.22 8.85 -14.60
CA THR A 88 -8.02 8.83 -16.05
C THR A 88 -6.76 8.06 -16.45
N ALA A 89 -5.65 8.23 -15.72
CA ALA A 89 -4.41 7.52 -15.96
C ALA A 89 -4.55 6.00 -15.73
N LYS A 90 -5.23 5.62 -14.65
CA LYS A 90 -5.54 4.22 -14.33
C LYS A 90 -6.39 3.57 -15.42
N ASP A 91 -7.47 4.23 -15.84
CA ASP A 91 -8.39 3.70 -16.85
C ASP A 91 -7.67 3.54 -18.22
N ALA A 92 -6.85 4.51 -18.60
CA ALA A 92 -6.01 4.41 -19.79
C ALA A 92 -5.01 3.24 -19.70
N ALA A 93 -4.35 3.05 -18.55
CA ALA A 93 -3.42 1.94 -18.33
C ALA A 93 -4.11 0.58 -18.40
N GLN A 94 -5.33 0.48 -17.86
CA GLN A 94 -6.14 -0.73 -17.91
C GLN A 94 -6.55 -1.08 -19.34
N LEU A 95 -7.06 -0.11 -20.10
CA LEU A 95 -7.48 -0.31 -21.50
C LEU A 95 -6.33 -0.81 -22.38
N ASN A 96 -5.14 -0.27 -22.17
CA ASN A 96 -3.94 -0.65 -22.91
C ASN A 96 -3.24 -1.90 -22.34
N GLY A 97 -3.76 -2.52 -21.27
CA GLY A 97 -3.18 -3.71 -20.64
C GLY A 97 -1.78 -3.50 -20.03
N ARG A 98 -1.40 -2.25 -19.74
CA ARG A 98 -0.04 -1.89 -19.29
C ARG A 98 0.09 -2.07 -17.78
N TYR A 99 0.30 -3.31 -17.33
CA TYR A 99 0.48 -3.62 -15.91
C TYR A 99 1.64 -2.86 -15.22
N PRO A 100 2.79 -2.53 -15.85
CA PRO A 100 3.83 -1.75 -15.19
C PRO A 100 3.36 -0.31 -14.90
N ALA A 101 2.57 0.27 -15.80
CA ALA A 101 2.00 1.60 -15.61
C ALA A 101 0.98 1.61 -14.47
N LEU A 102 0.14 0.56 -14.37
CA LEU A 102 -0.80 0.40 -13.24
C LEU A 102 -0.06 0.35 -11.89
N LEU A 103 1.07 -0.37 -11.81
CA LEU A 103 1.89 -0.38 -10.60
C LEU A 103 2.47 0.99 -10.26
N GLN A 104 2.93 1.74 -11.26
CA GLN A 104 3.45 3.08 -11.07
C GLN A 104 2.35 4.03 -10.57
N ILE A 105 1.15 3.96 -11.16
CA ILE A 105 -0.02 4.72 -10.73
C ILE A 105 -0.38 4.39 -9.28
N ALA A 106 -0.37 3.12 -8.92
CA ALA A 106 -0.71 2.67 -7.58
C ALA A 106 0.24 3.25 -6.53
N ARG A 107 1.57 3.15 -6.75
CA ARG A 107 2.58 3.76 -5.86
C ARG A 107 2.44 5.27 -5.80
N TYR A 108 2.20 5.89 -6.95
CA TYR A 108 2.03 7.34 -7.03
C TYR A 108 0.84 7.83 -6.20
N GLY A 109 -0.26 7.06 -6.21
CA GLY A 109 -1.43 7.28 -5.36
C GLY A 109 -1.15 7.05 -3.88
N GLU A 110 -0.44 5.96 -3.54
CA GLU A 110 -0.04 5.62 -2.16
C GLU A 110 0.79 6.75 -1.52
N ASP A 111 1.83 7.23 -2.23
CA ASP A 111 2.71 8.33 -1.76
C ASP A 111 1.96 9.64 -1.50
N ARG A 112 0.75 9.79 -2.06
CA ARG A 112 -0.06 11.01 -2.02
C ARG A 112 -1.35 10.86 -1.21
N GLY A 113 -1.54 9.71 -0.57
CA GLY A 113 -2.71 9.44 0.26
C GLY A 113 -4.00 9.11 -0.51
N HIS A 114 -3.92 8.84 -1.80
CA HIS A 114 -5.05 8.35 -2.61
C HIS A 114 -5.10 6.82 -2.62
N PHE A 115 -5.29 6.24 -1.42
CA PHE A 115 -5.22 4.80 -1.19
C PHE A 115 -6.37 4.02 -1.86
N ASP A 116 -7.53 4.64 -2.07
CA ASP A 116 -8.66 4.07 -2.82
C ASP A 116 -8.28 3.78 -4.28
N ILE A 117 -7.60 4.74 -4.92
CA ILE A 117 -7.09 4.60 -6.29
C ILE A 117 -5.94 3.59 -6.32
N ALA A 118 -5.05 3.62 -5.33
CA ALA A 118 -3.93 2.69 -5.25
C ALA A 118 -4.40 1.24 -5.15
N GLU A 119 -5.38 0.97 -4.29
CA GLU A 119 -5.99 -0.35 -4.12
C GLU A 119 -6.56 -0.88 -5.45
N ASP A 120 -7.36 -0.07 -6.15
CA ASP A 120 -7.95 -0.48 -7.42
C ASP A 120 -6.88 -0.68 -8.51
N ALA A 121 -5.89 0.21 -8.59
CA ALA A 121 -4.77 0.08 -9.52
C ALA A 121 -3.94 -1.18 -9.28
N TYR A 122 -3.66 -1.56 -8.01
CA TYR A 122 -2.98 -2.81 -7.68
C TYR A 122 -3.80 -4.03 -8.08
N ARG A 123 -5.12 -4.04 -7.83
CA ARG A 123 -6.01 -5.14 -8.26
C ARG A 123 -6.02 -5.30 -9.78
N LEU A 124 -6.08 -4.20 -10.52
CA LEU A 124 -6.00 -4.20 -11.98
C LEU A 124 -4.63 -4.69 -12.46
N ALA A 125 -3.55 -4.27 -11.80
CA ALA A 125 -2.19 -4.70 -12.12
C ALA A 125 -2.03 -6.22 -11.95
N ILE A 126 -2.56 -6.80 -10.87
CA ILE A 126 -2.55 -8.26 -10.63
C ILE A 126 -3.29 -8.98 -11.76
N LYS A 127 -4.52 -8.56 -12.08
CA LYS A 127 -5.33 -9.17 -13.14
C LYS A 127 -4.62 -9.09 -14.51
N ALA A 128 -4.03 -7.94 -14.83
CA ALA A 128 -3.31 -7.75 -16.08
C ALA A 128 -2.00 -8.57 -16.13
N ALA A 129 -1.25 -8.62 -15.03
CA ALA A 129 -0.04 -9.42 -14.90
C ALA A 129 -0.31 -10.92 -15.06
N GLN A 130 -1.39 -11.43 -14.46
CA GLN A 130 -1.83 -12.83 -14.60
C GLN A 130 -2.21 -13.16 -16.05
N ARG A 131 -2.96 -12.28 -16.72
CA ARG A 131 -3.33 -12.48 -18.14
C ARG A 131 -2.12 -12.45 -19.08
N ALA A 132 -1.14 -11.60 -18.78
CA ALA A 132 0.06 -11.44 -19.59
C ALA A 132 1.16 -12.46 -19.24
N SER A 133 0.92 -13.40 -18.31
CA SER A 133 1.93 -14.32 -17.78
C SER A 133 3.21 -13.59 -17.35
N ALA A 134 3.04 -12.44 -16.69
CA ALA A 134 4.14 -11.59 -16.26
C ALA A 134 5.00 -12.30 -15.19
N PRO A 135 6.25 -11.86 -14.98
CA PRO A 135 7.13 -12.45 -13.97
C PRO A 135 6.49 -12.43 -12.57
N PRO A 136 6.59 -13.51 -11.78
CA PRO A 136 5.98 -13.59 -10.44
C PRO A 136 6.36 -12.46 -9.48
N ARG A 137 7.54 -11.83 -9.69
CA ARG A 137 8.00 -10.68 -8.90
C ARG A 137 7.06 -9.48 -9.00
N ILE A 138 6.51 -9.22 -10.18
CA ILE A 138 5.59 -8.11 -10.45
C ILE A 138 4.27 -8.35 -9.72
N GLU A 139 3.76 -9.59 -9.82
CA GLU A 139 2.54 -10.00 -9.13
C GLU A 139 2.71 -9.86 -7.61
N ARG A 140 3.83 -10.35 -7.06
CA ARG A 140 4.13 -10.27 -5.63
C ARG A 140 4.23 -8.83 -5.12
N GLU A 141 4.86 -7.96 -5.91
CA GLU A 141 4.95 -6.54 -5.60
C GLU A 141 3.57 -5.88 -5.60
N ALA A 142 2.71 -6.24 -6.56
CA ALA A 142 1.34 -5.74 -6.61
C ALA A 142 0.51 -6.18 -5.38
N PHE A 143 0.62 -7.44 -4.95
CA PHE A 143 -0.05 -7.92 -3.74
C PHE A 143 0.48 -7.26 -2.46
N THR A 144 1.78 -7.03 -2.38
CA THR A 144 2.39 -6.32 -1.25
C THR A 144 1.85 -4.89 -1.15
N GLY A 145 1.77 -4.19 -2.27
CA GLY A 145 1.18 -2.85 -2.35
C GLY A 145 -0.32 -2.85 -2.06
N LEU A 146 -1.05 -3.84 -2.56
CA LEU A 146 -2.48 -3.99 -2.31
C LEU A 146 -2.79 -4.11 -0.82
N ILE A 147 -2.06 -4.98 -0.10
CA ILE A 147 -2.23 -5.17 1.35
C ILE A 147 -1.99 -3.86 2.10
N LYS A 148 -0.96 -3.10 1.73
CA LYS A 148 -0.68 -1.78 2.32
C LYS A 148 -1.78 -0.77 2.04
N ALA A 149 -2.28 -0.71 0.79
CA ALA A 149 -3.37 0.17 0.41
C ALA A 149 -4.67 -0.16 1.18
N CYS A 150 -5.04 -1.44 1.29
CA CYS A 150 -6.20 -1.86 2.07
C CYS A 150 -6.08 -1.49 3.56
N LEU A 151 -4.89 -1.67 4.16
CA LEU A 151 -4.60 -1.25 5.53
C LEU A 151 -4.78 0.27 5.70
N ALA A 152 -4.29 1.06 4.75
CA ALA A 152 -4.40 2.51 4.78
C ALA A 152 -5.85 2.99 4.59
N ASN A 153 -6.64 2.30 3.75
CA ASN A 153 -8.08 2.54 3.54
C ASN A 153 -8.96 2.14 4.73
N ARG A 154 -8.41 1.43 5.71
CA ARG A 154 -9.14 0.90 6.88
C ARG A 154 -10.29 -0.05 6.47
N ASP A 155 -10.13 -0.75 5.35
CA ASP A 155 -11.10 -1.73 4.86
C ASP A 155 -10.63 -3.15 5.19
N THR A 156 -11.16 -3.68 6.29
CA THR A 156 -10.84 -5.03 6.77
C THR A 156 -11.30 -6.12 5.80
N GLU A 157 -12.43 -5.97 5.12
CA GLU A 157 -12.91 -7.00 4.19
C GLU A 157 -12.03 -7.06 2.94
N SER A 158 -11.69 -5.89 2.38
CA SER A 158 -10.75 -5.80 1.26
C SER A 158 -9.36 -6.34 1.63
N LEU A 159 -8.91 -6.11 2.87
CA LEU A 159 -7.66 -6.66 3.38
C LEU A 159 -7.70 -8.19 3.56
N ILE A 160 -8.81 -8.74 4.06
CA ILE A 160 -9.01 -10.19 4.17
C ILE A 160 -8.94 -10.81 2.77
N GLN A 161 -9.66 -10.28 1.80
CA GLN A 161 -9.66 -10.81 0.44
C GLN A 161 -8.26 -10.75 -0.18
N ALA A 162 -7.58 -9.60 -0.09
CA ALA A 162 -6.25 -9.41 -0.64
C ALA A 162 -5.21 -10.35 -0.01
N SER A 163 -5.25 -10.52 1.32
CA SER A 163 -4.31 -11.39 2.03
C SER A 163 -4.59 -12.88 1.78
N GLN A 164 -5.86 -13.29 1.65
CA GLN A 164 -6.22 -14.66 1.26
C GLN A 164 -5.75 -15.00 -0.15
N ASP A 165 -5.96 -14.09 -1.11
CA ASP A 165 -5.52 -14.27 -2.49
C ASP A 165 -3.98 -14.35 -2.57
N ALA A 166 -3.26 -13.52 -1.79
CA ALA A 166 -1.81 -13.55 -1.70
C ALA A 166 -1.29 -14.87 -1.12
N VAL A 167 -1.90 -15.39 -0.05
CA VAL A 167 -1.52 -16.69 0.55
C VAL A 167 -1.83 -17.85 -0.38
N ALA A 168 -2.96 -17.81 -1.10
CA ALA A 168 -3.28 -18.83 -2.09
C ALA A 168 -2.24 -18.89 -3.21
N ARG A 169 -1.65 -17.75 -3.56
CA ARG A 169 -0.60 -17.63 -4.58
C ARG A 169 0.81 -17.96 -4.08
N TRP A 170 1.15 -17.55 -2.86
CA TRP A 170 2.44 -17.82 -2.19
C TRP A 170 2.23 -18.34 -0.78
N PRO A 171 1.89 -19.64 -0.62
CA PRO A 171 1.61 -20.22 0.70
C PRO A 171 2.85 -20.28 1.61
N ASP A 172 4.05 -20.26 1.03
CA ASP A 172 5.31 -20.32 1.77
C ASP A 172 5.82 -18.93 2.19
N ASP A 173 5.17 -17.84 1.73
CA ASP A 173 5.56 -16.48 2.11
C ASP A 173 5.01 -16.15 3.50
N THR A 174 5.90 -16.19 4.49
CA THR A 174 5.55 -15.95 5.90
C THR A 174 4.89 -14.59 6.11
N ASN A 175 5.26 -13.55 5.35
CA ASN A 175 4.68 -12.22 5.53
C ASN A 175 3.19 -12.19 5.14
N PHE A 176 2.83 -12.86 4.04
CA PHE A 176 1.43 -12.94 3.62
C PHE A 176 0.62 -13.82 4.56
N VAL A 177 1.20 -14.95 5.01
CA VAL A 177 0.55 -15.83 5.98
C VAL A 177 0.28 -15.10 7.29
N GLU A 178 1.25 -14.36 7.83
CA GLU A 178 1.07 -13.58 9.06
C GLU A 178 0.01 -12.48 8.92
N ALA A 179 0.04 -11.73 7.82
CA ALA A 179 -0.97 -10.71 7.53
C ALA A 179 -2.38 -11.32 7.47
N GLN A 180 -2.54 -12.45 6.77
CA GLN A 180 -3.81 -13.18 6.64
C GLN A 180 -4.31 -13.71 7.99
N ILE A 181 -3.43 -14.30 8.81
CA ILE A 181 -3.78 -14.79 10.15
C ILE A 181 -4.27 -13.63 11.01
N TYR A 182 -3.49 -12.55 11.09
CA TYR A 182 -3.80 -11.40 11.94
C TYR A 182 -5.16 -10.79 11.59
N VAL A 183 -5.40 -10.47 10.30
CA VAL A 183 -6.67 -9.87 9.87
C VAL A 183 -7.85 -10.84 10.04
N SER A 184 -7.65 -12.14 9.83
CA SER A 184 -8.71 -13.13 10.06
C SER A 184 -9.11 -13.19 11.53
N LEU A 185 -8.13 -13.13 12.45
CA LEU A 185 -8.39 -13.11 13.88
C LEU A 185 -9.06 -11.81 14.34
N LEU A 186 -8.67 -10.67 13.78
CA LEU A 186 -9.35 -9.40 14.02
C LEU A 186 -10.82 -9.48 13.62
N ALA A 187 -11.12 -10.03 12.45
CA ALA A 187 -12.50 -10.22 11.98
C ALA A 187 -13.24 -11.41 12.61
N GLY A 188 -12.58 -12.20 13.46
CA GLY A 188 -13.16 -13.38 14.11
C GLY A 188 -13.45 -14.56 13.17
N ARG A 189 -12.69 -14.69 12.08
CA ARG A 189 -12.81 -15.77 11.08
C ARG A 189 -11.76 -16.84 11.30
N ASN A 190 -12.14 -18.11 11.11
CA ASN A 190 -11.23 -19.27 11.12
C ASN A 190 -10.32 -19.33 12.36
N ILE A 191 -10.85 -19.03 13.54
CA ILE A 191 -10.06 -18.74 14.75
C ILE A 191 -9.18 -19.94 15.15
N GLU A 192 -9.70 -21.17 15.12
CA GLU A 192 -8.93 -22.36 15.49
C GLU A 192 -7.78 -22.64 14.51
N LEU A 193 -8.04 -22.49 13.21
CA LEU A 193 -7.03 -22.66 12.17
C LEU A 193 -5.95 -21.58 12.28
N ALA A 194 -6.37 -20.33 12.47
CA ALA A 194 -5.47 -19.20 12.67
C ALA A 194 -4.61 -19.38 13.93
N LEU A 195 -5.17 -19.87 15.05
CA LEU A 195 -4.41 -20.20 16.26
C LEU A 195 -3.36 -21.27 15.98
N ARG A 196 -3.73 -22.36 15.28
CA ARG A 196 -2.80 -23.45 14.95
C ARG A 196 -1.61 -22.92 14.13
N ASN A 197 -1.89 -22.09 13.12
CA ASN A 197 -0.86 -21.53 12.26
C ASN A 197 0.01 -20.51 13.01
N ALA A 198 -0.61 -19.59 13.78
CA ALA A 198 0.11 -18.61 14.60
C ALA A 198 1.04 -19.29 15.61
N ALA A 199 0.56 -20.34 16.29
CA ALA A 199 1.36 -21.10 17.24
C ALA A 199 2.52 -21.84 16.57
N SER A 200 2.34 -22.32 15.33
CA SER A 200 3.42 -22.92 14.54
C SER A 200 4.51 -21.90 14.22
N LEU A 201 4.13 -20.68 13.79
CA LEU A 201 5.06 -19.60 13.50
C LEU A 201 5.80 -19.11 14.77
N LEU A 202 5.09 -19.02 15.89
CA LEU A 202 5.69 -18.64 17.17
C LEU A 202 6.72 -19.68 17.64
N LYS A 203 6.51 -20.98 17.40
CA LYS A 203 7.51 -22.01 17.72
C LYS A 203 8.82 -21.83 16.96
N ILE A 204 8.77 -21.31 15.74
CA ILE A 204 9.96 -21.05 14.91
C ILE A 204 10.74 -19.85 15.46
N GLN A 205 10.05 -18.79 15.91
CA GLN A 205 10.67 -17.61 16.53
C GLN A 205 9.93 -17.24 17.83
N PRO A 206 10.27 -17.85 18.98
CA PRO A 206 9.53 -17.68 20.23
C PRO A 206 9.59 -16.28 20.83
N ASN A 207 10.58 -15.49 20.43
CA ASN A 207 10.80 -14.13 20.93
C ASN A 207 10.11 -13.04 20.08
N ASP A 208 9.41 -13.42 19.01
CA ASP A 208 8.74 -12.46 18.15
C ASP A 208 7.46 -11.90 18.81
N ASN A 209 7.45 -10.58 19.05
CA ASN A 209 6.38 -9.88 19.77
C ASN A 209 5.05 -9.88 19.00
N GLN A 210 5.10 -9.76 17.67
CA GLN A 210 3.90 -9.74 16.84
C GLN A 210 3.24 -11.12 16.80
N ARG A 211 4.03 -12.21 16.72
CA ARG A 211 3.52 -13.59 16.78
C ARG A 211 2.94 -13.92 18.15
N LYS A 212 3.58 -13.48 19.24
CA LYS A 212 3.03 -13.60 20.60
C LYS A 212 1.68 -12.92 20.72
N LEU A 213 1.57 -11.67 20.26
CA LEU A 213 0.30 -10.95 20.24
C LEU A 213 -0.76 -11.68 19.39
N THR A 214 -0.38 -12.20 18.23
CA THR A 214 -1.29 -12.92 17.33
C THR A 214 -1.84 -14.19 17.99
N VAL A 215 -1.00 -14.96 18.70
CA VAL A 215 -1.44 -16.12 19.49
C VAL A 215 -2.34 -15.68 20.64
N ALA A 216 -1.99 -14.61 21.35
CA ALA A 216 -2.81 -14.07 22.43
C ALA A 216 -4.20 -13.63 21.94
N LEU A 217 -4.27 -12.93 20.79
CA LEU A 217 -5.52 -12.53 20.14
C LEU A 217 -6.39 -13.74 19.81
N ALA A 218 -5.80 -14.80 19.24
CA ALA A 218 -6.54 -16.02 18.94
C ALA A 218 -7.10 -16.70 20.20
N ARG A 219 -6.31 -16.79 21.27
CA ARG A 219 -6.75 -17.33 22.57
C ARG A 219 -7.86 -16.48 23.20
N TRP A 220 -7.71 -15.16 23.14
CA TRP A 220 -8.71 -14.23 23.63
C TRP A 220 -10.05 -14.36 22.90
N ARG A 221 -10.01 -14.50 21.57
CA ARG A 221 -11.21 -14.77 20.75
C ARG A 221 -11.89 -16.09 21.11
N LEU A 222 -11.14 -17.11 21.53
CA LEU A 222 -11.66 -18.38 22.06
C LEU A 222 -12.08 -18.32 23.54
N ARG A 223 -12.10 -17.13 24.16
CA ARG A 223 -12.41 -16.92 25.59
C ARG A 223 -11.44 -17.59 26.55
N ASP A 224 -10.26 -17.97 26.08
CA ASP A 224 -9.17 -18.51 26.89
C ASP A 224 -8.28 -17.36 27.40
N THR A 225 -8.87 -16.50 28.24
CA THR A 225 -8.25 -15.26 28.73
C THR A 225 -6.96 -15.54 29.51
N GLN A 226 -6.90 -16.64 30.26
CA GLN A 226 -5.72 -17.02 31.02
C GLN A 226 -4.52 -17.29 30.09
N GLN A 227 -4.71 -18.08 29.04
CA GLN A 227 -3.64 -18.34 28.07
C GLN A 227 -3.33 -17.10 27.22
N ALA A 228 -4.33 -16.27 26.91
CA ALA A 228 -4.09 -15.01 26.21
C ALA A 228 -3.13 -14.12 26.99
N LEU A 229 -3.37 -13.92 28.30
CA LEU A 229 -2.51 -13.14 29.17
C LEU A 229 -1.10 -13.74 29.32
N GLN A 230 -0.97 -15.06 29.40
CA GLN A 230 0.35 -15.71 29.43
C GLN A 230 1.17 -15.38 28.18
N ASN A 231 0.53 -15.33 27.00
CA ASN A 231 1.21 -14.97 25.75
C ASN A 231 1.53 -13.47 25.64
N LEU A 232 0.86 -12.61 26.42
CA LEU A 232 1.20 -11.18 26.48
C LEU A 232 2.43 -10.87 27.34
N GLN A 233 2.85 -11.80 28.19
CA GLN A 233 3.98 -11.55 29.09
C GLN A 233 5.26 -11.28 28.30
N TYR A 234 5.99 -10.25 28.74
CA TYR A 234 7.28 -9.84 28.16
C TYR A 234 7.21 -9.48 26.67
N ILE A 235 6.06 -9.05 26.17
CA ILE A 235 5.96 -8.41 24.86
C ILE A 235 6.57 -7.01 24.95
N ASP A 236 7.52 -6.71 24.06
CA ASP A 236 7.91 -5.33 23.78
C ASP A 236 6.88 -4.71 22.81
N LEU A 237 6.31 -3.58 23.22
CA LEU A 237 5.29 -2.85 22.47
C LEU A 237 5.88 -1.94 21.39
N ASN A 238 7.17 -1.62 21.46
CA ASN A 238 7.85 -0.76 20.49
C ASN A 238 7.71 -1.23 19.03
N PRO A 239 7.94 -2.52 18.69
CA PRO A 239 7.82 -2.99 17.32
C PRO A 239 6.36 -3.14 16.83
N LEU A 240 5.37 -3.06 17.72
CA LEU A 240 3.97 -3.21 17.36
C LEU A 240 3.42 -1.91 16.74
N THR A 241 2.52 -2.07 15.78
CA THR A 241 1.73 -0.94 15.26
C THR A 241 0.81 -0.38 16.34
N GLU A 242 0.35 0.86 16.16
CA GLU A 242 -0.61 1.47 17.09
C GLU A 242 -1.92 0.67 17.19
N GLY A 243 -2.40 0.09 16.08
CA GLY A 243 -3.55 -0.81 16.08
C GLY A 243 -3.30 -2.11 16.86
N GLN A 244 -2.12 -2.70 16.73
CA GLN A 244 -1.71 -3.87 17.51
C GLN A 244 -1.58 -3.56 19.01
N ARG A 245 -1.11 -2.37 19.36
CA ARG A 245 -1.07 -1.90 20.76
C ARG A 245 -2.47 -1.74 21.35
N ALA A 246 -3.44 -1.27 20.56
CA ALA A 246 -4.83 -1.23 20.98
C ALA A 246 -5.40 -2.64 21.24
N VAL A 247 -5.07 -3.62 20.39
CA VAL A 247 -5.44 -5.03 20.60
C VAL A 247 -4.79 -5.58 21.87
N PHE A 248 -3.48 -5.35 22.07
CA PHE A 248 -2.78 -5.73 23.30
C PHE A 248 -3.49 -5.18 24.54
N ALA A 249 -3.82 -3.88 24.54
CA ALA A 249 -4.48 -3.22 25.65
C ALA A 249 -5.87 -3.82 25.92
N ALA A 250 -6.67 -4.10 24.89
CA ALA A 250 -7.98 -4.72 25.06
C ALA A 250 -7.91 -6.11 25.69
N ILE A 251 -6.94 -6.95 25.27
CA ILE A 251 -6.74 -8.27 25.85
C ILE A 251 -6.30 -8.13 27.32
N ALA A 252 -5.33 -7.27 27.62
CA ALA A 252 -4.87 -7.04 28.99
C ALA A 252 -5.99 -6.51 29.90
N ASN A 253 -6.80 -5.57 29.39
CA ASN A 253 -7.95 -5.00 30.08
C ASN A 253 -8.99 -6.08 30.42
N SER A 254 -9.27 -7.00 29.50
CA SER A 254 -10.18 -8.14 29.74
C SER A 254 -9.68 -9.11 30.81
N GLY A 255 -8.38 -9.07 31.10
CA GLY A 255 -7.72 -9.84 32.16
C GLY A 255 -7.62 -9.15 33.51
N GLY A 256 -8.18 -7.94 33.66
CA GLY A 256 -8.15 -7.14 34.90
C GLY A 256 -6.96 -6.19 35.03
N PHE A 257 -6.08 -6.10 34.02
CA PHE A 257 -4.93 -5.19 34.00
C PHE A 257 -5.32 -3.80 33.46
N HIS A 258 -6.29 -3.16 34.11
CA HIS A 258 -6.92 -1.93 33.63
C HIS A 258 -5.94 -0.74 33.56
N ASN A 259 -5.08 -0.58 34.57
CA ASN A 259 -4.16 0.56 34.64
C ASN A 259 -3.08 0.49 33.56
N GLU A 260 -2.53 -0.70 33.35
CA GLU A 260 -1.54 -0.99 32.31
C GLU A 260 -2.14 -0.81 30.92
N ALA A 261 -3.34 -1.36 30.68
CA ALA A 261 -4.06 -1.18 29.42
C ALA A 261 -4.32 0.29 29.12
N MET A 262 -4.80 1.06 30.11
CA MET A 262 -4.99 2.51 29.96
C MET A 262 -3.69 3.27 29.71
N GLY A 263 -2.57 2.83 30.29
CA GLY A 263 -1.25 3.38 30.02
C GLY A 263 -0.85 3.23 28.54
N VAL A 264 -1.07 2.04 27.98
CA VAL A 264 -0.81 1.76 26.56
C VAL A 264 -1.70 2.62 25.66
N ILE A 265 -3.01 2.66 25.92
CA ILE A 265 -3.96 3.46 25.13
C ILE A 265 -3.59 4.94 25.11
N LYS A 266 -3.14 5.51 26.24
CA LYS A 266 -2.71 6.91 26.30
C LYS A 266 -1.43 7.21 25.51
N ALA A 267 -0.59 6.21 25.26
CA ALA A 267 0.63 6.35 24.49
C ALA A 267 0.40 6.31 22.98
N ILE A 268 -0.77 5.83 22.54
CA ILE A 268 -1.13 5.74 21.13
C ILE A 268 -1.39 7.14 20.56
N ASN A 269 -0.84 7.42 19.37
CA ASN A 269 -1.08 8.67 18.67
C ASN A 269 -2.57 8.81 18.29
N PRO A 270 -3.26 9.90 18.67
CA PRO A 270 -4.67 10.12 18.32
C PRO A 270 -4.97 10.17 16.81
N LYS A 271 -3.95 10.43 15.98
CA LYS A 271 -4.05 10.45 14.51
C LYS A 271 -3.66 9.12 13.86
N ALA A 272 -3.37 8.09 14.64
CA ALA A 272 -3.01 6.78 14.11
C ALA A 272 -4.13 6.22 13.23
N SER A 273 -3.75 5.61 12.12
CA SER A 273 -4.68 4.85 11.30
C SER A 273 -4.77 3.43 11.85
N MET A 274 -5.99 2.96 12.10
CA MET A 274 -6.27 1.62 12.61
C MET A 274 -7.39 1.00 11.79
N LEU A 275 -7.41 -0.33 11.74
CA LEU A 275 -8.58 -1.06 11.22
C LEU A 275 -9.78 -0.86 12.16
N PRO A 276 -11.02 -0.94 11.67
CA PRO A 276 -12.22 -0.82 12.49
C PRO A 276 -12.27 -1.79 13.69
N GLU A 277 -11.73 -3.00 13.55
CA GLU A 277 -11.62 -4.00 14.61
C GLU A 277 -10.62 -3.59 15.70
N GLU A 278 -9.50 -3.00 15.31
CA GLU A 278 -8.47 -2.48 16.22
C GLU A 278 -8.99 -1.23 16.94
N GLN A 279 -9.70 -0.36 16.23
CA GLN A 279 -10.37 0.81 16.78
C GLN A 279 -11.42 0.41 17.83
N ARG A 280 -12.20 -0.64 17.58
CA ARG A 280 -13.11 -1.21 18.59
C ARG A 280 -12.38 -1.72 19.83
N CYS A 281 -11.18 -2.29 19.67
CA CYS A 281 -10.34 -2.69 20.80
C CYS A 281 -9.89 -1.46 21.61
N PHE A 282 -9.47 -0.39 20.92
CA PHE A 282 -9.11 0.89 21.53
C PHE A 282 -10.26 1.46 22.37
N GLU A 283 -11.47 1.55 21.78
CA GLU A 283 -12.67 2.07 22.43
C GLU A 283 -13.09 1.25 23.65
N SER A 284 -13.00 -0.08 23.57
CA SER A 284 -13.41 -0.98 24.66
C SER A 284 -12.65 -0.77 25.97
N VAL A 285 -11.44 -0.20 25.90
CA VAL A 285 -10.61 0.10 27.08
C VAL A 285 -10.98 1.47 27.67
N ILE A 286 -11.42 2.43 26.83
CA ILE A 286 -11.79 3.79 27.27
C ILE A 286 -13.18 3.81 27.91
N GLU A 287 -14.12 3.03 27.37
CA GLU A 287 -15.54 3.03 27.76
C GLU A 287 -15.83 2.39 29.13
N GLN A 288 -14.87 1.68 29.75
CA GLN A 288 -15.05 1.05 31.07
C GLN A 288 -14.84 2.01 32.27
N LYS A 289 -15.11 3.31 32.08
CA LYS A 289 -15.20 4.30 33.17
C LYS A 289 -16.62 4.38 33.72
#